data_AF-A0A971PB66-F1
#
_entry.id   AF-A0A971PB66-F1
#
_cell.length_a   1.000
_cell.length_b   1.000
_cell.length_c   1.000
_cell.angle_alpha   90.00
_cell.angle_beta   90.00
_cell.angle_gamma   90.00
#
_symmetry.space_group_name_H-M   'P 1'
#
loop_
_entity.id
_entity.type
_entity.pdbx_description
1 polymer ?
#
loop_
_entity_poly.entity_id
_entity_poly.type
_entity_poly.pdbx_seq_one_letter_code
_entity_poly.pdbx_strand_id
1 'polypeptide(L)'
;MKGSVAAVTDEKENNSFSAEADSADDIAAKNKADAIKRRELAYTYRSNLAPGNATDEDPGEPLSRAEKRRRKAERSAEPKVKLNKKTLWRQKELIIITIPFILYGFLFYYIPLGGWVMAFQKYKPQNGLFGSEWVGLSVFERILNDKSFQLVFRNTLAMGIINLVLSFAFAIGFALLLNEVRLRRPKKFVQTVSYLPHFLSWIIVVGIIRDMLSMDHGIVNEILVNLGIFDGPVNFFSKPSWFWWIVGFSNVWKETGWNSIIYLAAITAINPEMYEAASLDGAGRFGKMWHVTLPGIRPTIFILLLINLGNVLNVGFEVQYLLTNGIVKSVSETIDIWVLYWGIGQGDFSIGTAAGIFKSVIAIILIFLANGAAKAAGEERLF
;
A
#
# COMPACT_ATOMS: atom_id res chain seq x y z
N MET A 1 69.98 -10.75 -36.48
CA MET A 1 70.79 -9.99 -37.44
C MET A 1 69.85 -9.43 -38.49
N LYS A 2 69.81 -8.09 -38.64
CA LYS A 2 69.03 -7.29 -39.62
C LYS A 2 67.49 -7.30 -39.43
N GLY A 3 66.78 -6.19 -39.53
CA GLY A 3 67.14 -4.83 -39.91
C GLY A 3 65.91 -4.11 -40.49
N SER A 4 65.59 -2.97 -39.88
CA SER A 4 64.82 -1.80 -40.34
C SER A 4 64.37 -1.74 -41.81
N VAL A 5 63.08 -1.39 -42.03
CA VAL A 5 62.67 -0.42 -43.06
C VAL A 5 61.60 0.53 -42.48
N ALA A 6 61.97 1.82 -42.49
CA ALA A 6 61.23 3.04 -42.14
C ALA A 6 60.00 3.27 -43.04
N ALA A 7 58.85 3.69 -42.50
CA ALA A 7 58.46 5.09 -42.23
C ALA A 7 58.31 5.97 -43.49
N VAL A 8 57.16 5.84 -44.15
CA VAL A 8 56.53 6.89 -44.98
C VAL A 8 55.01 6.67 -44.87
N THR A 9 54.36 7.20 -43.83
CA THR A 9 52.87 7.29 -43.75
C THR A 9 52.36 8.23 -42.64
N ASP A 10 53.18 8.60 -41.65
CA ASP A 10 52.68 9.22 -40.41
C ASP A 10 52.28 10.71 -40.47
N GLU A 11 52.58 11.46 -41.54
CA GLU A 11 52.35 12.92 -41.51
C GLU A 11 50.92 13.34 -41.89
N LYS A 12 50.14 12.48 -42.56
CA LYS A 12 48.74 12.79 -42.94
C LYS A 12 47.70 12.32 -41.93
N GLU A 13 47.97 11.26 -41.16
CA GLU A 13 47.04 10.77 -40.12
C GLU A 13 47.09 11.61 -38.84
N ASN A 14 48.23 12.20 -38.49
CA ASN A 14 48.35 13.03 -37.28
C ASN A 14 47.57 14.36 -37.38
N ASN A 15 47.40 14.92 -38.58
CA ASN A 15 46.64 16.15 -38.76
C ASN A 15 45.12 15.93 -38.71
N SER A 16 44.61 14.76 -39.14
CA SER A 16 43.17 14.43 -39.02
C SER A 16 42.78 14.11 -37.57
N PHE A 17 43.66 13.46 -36.82
CA PHE A 17 43.41 13.15 -35.40
C PHE A 17 43.41 14.41 -34.52
N SER A 18 44.26 15.40 -34.83
CA SER A 18 44.26 16.68 -34.10
C SER A 18 42.98 17.50 -34.34
N ALA A 19 42.46 17.49 -35.57
CA ALA A 19 41.24 18.22 -35.93
C ALA A 19 39.96 17.58 -35.34
N GLU A 20 39.92 16.24 -35.22
CA GLU A 20 38.82 15.53 -34.57
C GLU A 20 38.84 15.67 -33.05
N ALA A 21 40.03 15.68 -32.43
CA ALA A 21 40.21 15.93 -31.00
C ALA A 21 39.81 17.37 -30.62
N ASP A 22 40.23 18.38 -31.39
CA ASP A 22 39.80 19.78 -31.20
C ASP A 22 38.28 19.92 -31.33
N SER A 23 37.64 19.19 -32.25
CA SER A 23 36.17 19.21 -32.39
C SER A 23 35.43 18.54 -31.22
N ALA A 24 36.00 17.49 -30.64
CA ALA A 24 35.42 16.78 -29.51
C ALA A 24 35.57 17.59 -28.21
N ASP A 25 36.71 18.26 -28.02
CA ASP A 25 36.94 19.18 -26.91
C ASP A 25 36.08 20.43 -27.02
N ASP A 26 35.83 20.97 -28.22
CA ASP A 26 34.89 22.07 -28.44
C ASP A 26 33.44 21.65 -28.13
N ILE A 27 33.03 20.43 -28.50
CA ILE A 27 31.70 19.90 -28.16
C ILE A 27 31.57 19.66 -26.65
N ALA A 28 32.62 19.14 -26.00
CA ALA A 28 32.65 18.95 -24.55
C ALA A 28 32.61 20.29 -23.81
N ALA A 29 33.37 21.29 -24.27
CA ALA A 29 33.36 22.64 -23.73
C ALA A 29 31.99 23.31 -23.88
N LYS A 30 31.34 23.16 -25.04
CA LYS A 30 30.00 23.68 -25.31
C LYS A 30 28.93 23.00 -24.44
N ASN A 31 29.02 21.69 -24.25
CA ASN A 31 28.12 20.94 -23.37
C ASN A 31 28.33 21.32 -21.89
N LYS A 32 29.58 21.57 -21.48
CA LYS A 32 29.91 22.02 -20.12
C LYS A 32 29.42 23.46 -19.88
N ALA A 33 29.57 24.35 -20.86
CA ALA A 33 29.05 25.71 -20.82
C ALA A 33 27.52 25.73 -20.76
N ASP A 34 26.83 24.88 -21.54
CA ASP A 34 25.38 24.73 -21.47
C ASP A 34 24.92 24.12 -20.13
N ALA A 35 25.69 23.20 -19.55
CA ALA A 35 25.40 22.65 -18.23
C ALA A 35 25.57 23.70 -17.12
N ILE A 36 26.58 24.57 -17.22
CA ILE A 36 26.80 25.69 -16.31
C ILE A 36 25.66 26.71 -16.45
N LYS A 37 25.29 27.10 -17.68
CA LYS A 37 24.13 27.98 -17.93
C LYS A 37 22.82 27.42 -17.37
N ARG A 38 22.61 26.10 -17.49
CA ARG A 38 21.44 25.43 -16.90
C ARG A 38 21.49 25.37 -15.38
N ARG A 39 22.68 25.23 -14.79
CA ARG A 39 22.89 25.31 -13.33
C ARG A 39 22.65 26.72 -12.81
N GLU A 40 23.12 27.75 -13.51
CA GLU A 40 22.86 29.14 -13.18
C GLU A 40 21.38 29.47 -13.30
N LEU A 41 20.72 29.08 -14.40
CA LEU A 41 19.26 29.23 -14.53
C LEU A 41 18.50 28.50 -13.42
N ALA A 42 18.93 27.30 -13.02
CA ALA A 42 18.34 26.57 -11.90
C ALA A 42 18.62 27.24 -10.55
N TYR A 43 19.79 27.87 -10.37
CA TYR A 43 20.12 28.65 -9.18
C TYR A 43 19.32 29.95 -9.11
N THR A 44 19.17 30.69 -10.22
CA THR A 44 18.35 31.90 -10.30
C THR A 44 16.87 31.57 -10.08
N TYR A 45 16.40 30.43 -10.61
CA TYR A 45 15.04 29.96 -10.35
C TYR A 45 14.87 29.57 -8.88
N ARG A 46 15.86 28.90 -8.27
CA ARG A 46 15.83 28.49 -6.87
C ARG A 46 16.03 29.64 -5.88
N SER A 47 16.77 30.69 -6.25
CA SER A 47 16.92 31.92 -5.46
C SER A 47 15.66 32.78 -5.53
N ASN A 48 14.95 32.77 -6.66
CA ASN A 48 13.65 33.42 -6.81
C ASN A 48 12.51 32.62 -6.13
N LEU A 49 12.74 31.35 -5.82
CA LEU A 49 11.87 30.48 -5.01
C LEU A 49 12.28 30.39 -3.54
N ALA A 50 13.43 30.96 -3.16
CA ALA A 50 13.77 31.13 -1.75
C ALA A 50 12.82 32.19 -1.18
N PRO A 51 12.14 31.94 -0.06
CA PRO A 51 11.28 32.94 0.55
C PRO A 51 12.18 34.08 1.05
N GLY A 52 12.29 35.14 0.25
CA GLY A 52 12.85 36.41 0.68
C GLY A 52 11.92 36.97 1.77
N ASN A 53 12.43 37.01 3.00
CA ASN A 53 11.80 37.58 4.18
C ASN A 53 10.37 37.11 4.42
N ALA A 54 10.23 35.90 4.97
CA ALA A 54 9.09 35.60 5.82
C ALA A 54 9.19 36.45 7.10
N THR A 55 8.74 37.71 7.03
CA THR A 55 8.39 38.47 8.22
C THR A 55 7.16 37.82 8.84
N ASP A 56 7.31 37.33 10.07
CA ASP A 56 6.26 37.11 11.07
C ASP A 56 4.82 37.03 10.53
N GLU A 57 4.42 35.88 9.97
CA GLU A 57 3.01 35.59 9.71
C GLU A 57 2.52 34.51 10.69
N ASP A 58 1.62 34.95 11.57
CA ASP A 58 0.90 34.21 12.60
C ASP A 58 0.16 33.00 11.98
N PRO A 59 0.32 31.75 12.50
CA PRO A 59 -0.29 30.54 11.91
C PRO A 59 -1.83 30.48 11.89
N GLY A 60 -2.52 31.53 12.37
CA GLY A 60 -3.97 31.56 12.57
C GLY A 60 -4.81 32.27 11.52
N GLU A 61 -4.24 33.04 10.58
CA GLU A 61 -5.06 33.82 9.62
C GLU A 61 -5.46 33.04 8.35
N PRO A 62 -6.73 33.08 7.93
CA PRO A 62 -7.16 32.44 6.69
C PRO A 62 -6.61 33.17 5.46
N LEU A 63 -5.65 32.54 4.78
CA LEU A 63 -5.03 32.96 3.52
C LEU A 63 -5.96 33.77 2.61
N SER A 64 -5.50 34.96 2.21
CA SER A 64 -6.29 35.91 1.43
C SER A 64 -6.65 35.32 0.06
N ARG A 65 -7.76 35.79 -0.52
CA ARG A 65 -8.25 35.33 -1.83
C ARG A 65 -7.21 35.55 -2.94
N ALA A 66 -6.29 36.51 -2.75
CA ALA A 66 -5.20 36.82 -3.65
C ALA A 66 -4.03 35.82 -3.53
N GLU A 67 -3.65 35.41 -2.32
CA GLU A 67 -2.63 34.36 -2.10
C GLU A 67 -3.09 33.00 -2.60
N LYS A 68 -4.36 32.64 -2.37
CA LYS A 68 -4.93 31.40 -2.93
C LYS A 68 -4.90 31.39 -4.46
N ARG A 69 -5.10 32.56 -5.09
CA ARG A 69 -5.01 32.71 -6.55
C ARG A 69 -3.55 32.67 -7.04
N ARG A 70 -2.61 33.29 -6.32
CA ARG A 70 -1.16 33.23 -6.61
C ARG A 70 -0.63 31.80 -6.51
N ARG A 71 -0.88 31.10 -5.40
CA ARG A 71 -0.46 29.69 -5.22
C ARG A 71 -1.08 28.75 -6.26
N LYS A 72 -2.33 29.01 -6.68
CA LYS A 72 -2.98 28.26 -7.77
C LYS A 72 -2.34 28.56 -9.13
N ALA A 73 -1.93 29.80 -9.37
CA ALA A 73 -1.20 30.20 -10.57
C ALA A 73 0.22 29.60 -10.60
N GLU A 74 0.93 29.59 -9.47
CA GLU A 74 2.25 28.96 -9.31
C GLU A 74 2.21 27.45 -9.51
N ARG A 75 1.20 26.74 -8.94
CA ARG A 75 0.98 25.31 -9.22
C ARG A 75 0.63 25.03 -10.69
N SER A 76 -0.02 25.97 -11.38
CA SER A 76 -0.32 25.83 -12.81
C SER A 76 0.88 26.17 -13.72
N ALA A 77 1.96 26.70 -13.16
CA ALA A 77 3.18 27.08 -13.85
C ALA A 77 4.25 25.98 -13.83
N GLU A 78 3.92 24.74 -13.45
CA GLU A 78 4.80 23.61 -13.72
C GLU A 78 4.96 23.46 -15.24
N PRO A 79 6.20 23.48 -15.78
CA PRO A 79 6.42 23.40 -17.20
C PRO A 79 5.94 22.03 -17.68
N LYS A 80 4.84 21.99 -18.44
CA LYS A 80 4.40 20.80 -19.16
C LYS A 80 5.56 20.34 -20.03
N VAL A 81 6.24 19.27 -19.63
CA VAL A 81 7.36 18.70 -20.37
C VAL A 81 6.84 18.30 -21.74
N LYS A 82 7.08 19.15 -22.75
CA LYS A 82 6.74 18.84 -24.13
C LYS A 82 7.59 17.64 -24.54
N LEU A 83 6.93 16.50 -24.79
CA LEU A 83 7.57 15.29 -25.28
C LEU A 83 8.22 15.57 -26.64
N ASN A 84 9.52 15.86 -26.61
CA ASN A 84 10.31 16.09 -27.81
C ASN A 84 10.87 14.75 -28.29
N LYS A 85 10.80 14.47 -29.60
CA LYS A 85 11.37 13.26 -30.22
C LYS A 85 12.85 13.07 -29.88
N LYS A 86 13.61 14.17 -29.74
CA LYS A 86 15.01 14.14 -29.28
C LYS A 86 15.16 13.65 -27.84
N THR A 87 14.22 14.00 -26.96
CA THR A 87 14.21 13.54 -25.56
C THR A 87 13.87 12.05 -25.47
N LEU A 88 12.88 11.58 -26.25
CA LEU A 88 12.52 10.17 -26.33
C LEU A 88 13.70 9.31 -26.83
N TRP A 89 14.41 9.76 -27.86
CA TRP A 89 15.56 9.04 -28.40
C TRP A 89 16.76 9.02 -27.43
N ARG A 90 16.95 10.09 -26.64
CA ARG A 90 17.96 10.15 -25.57
C ARG A 90 17.59 9.29 -24.36
N GLN A 91 16.30 8.99 -24.14
CA GLN A 91 15.81 8.17 -23.03
C GLN A 91 15.43 6.76 -23.49
N LYS A 92 15.89 6.33 -24.67
CA LYS A 92 15.51 5.06 -25.28
C LYS A 92 15.82 3.86 -24.37
N GLU A 93 16.93 3.89 -23.63
CA GLU A 93 17.30 2.81 -22.71
C GLU A 93 16.26 2.69 -21.57
N LEU A 94 15.87 3.82 -20.96
CA LEU A 94 14.85 3.85 -19.90
C LEU A 94 13.48 3.41 -20.41
N ILE A 95 13.11 3.82 -21.63
CA ILE A 95 11.85 3.41 -22.27
C ILE A 95 11.86 1.91 -22.52
N ILE A 96 12.93 1.36 -23.10
CA ILE A 96 13.06 -0.08 -23.39
C ILE A 96 12.94 -0.91 -22.11
N ILE A 97 13.58 -0.48 -21.02
CA ILE A 97 13.48 -1.15 -19.71
C ILE A 97 12.04 -1.10 -19.17
N THR A 98 11.28 -0.04 -19.46
CA THR A 98 9.91 0.13 -18.98
C THR A 98 8.90 -0.72 -19.75
N ILE A 99 9.15 -1.03 -21.03
CA ILE A 99 8.26 -1.81 -21.90
C ILE A 99 7.81 -3.15 -21.27
N PRO A 100 8.68 -4.04 -20.75
CA PRO A 100 8.23 -5.30 -20.18
C PRO A 100 7.28 -5.11 -18.99
N PHE A 101 7.47 -4.07 -18.17
CA PHE A 101 6.57 -3.76 -17.05
C PHE A 101 5.20 -3.26 -17.52
N ILE A 102 5.17 -2.38 -18.54
CA ILE A 102 3.92 -1.93 -19.15
C ILE A 102 3.19 -3.10 -19.80
N LEU A 103 3.90 -3.96 -20.53
CA LEU A 103 3.32 -5.12 -21.19
C LEU A 103 2.75 -6.10 -20.17
N TYR A 104 3.46 -6.37 -19.09
CA TYR A 104 2.97 -7.19 -17.98
C TYR A 104 1.71 -6.58 -17.36
N GLY A 105 1.74 -5.28 -17.04
CA GLY A 105 0.57 -4.55 -16.52
C GLY A 105 -0.63 -4.65 -17.47
N PHE A 106 -0.41 -4.41 -18.76
CA PHE A 106 -1.45 -4.48 -19.77
C PHE A 106 -2.04 -5.89 -19.89
N LEU A 107 -1.19 -6.91 -20.00
CA LEU A 107 -1.58 -8.30 -20.21
C LEU A 107 -2.32 -8.89 -19.01
N PHE A 108 -1.86 -8.62 -17.79
CA PHE A 108 -2.39 -9.29 -16.58
C PHE A 108 -3.36 -8.45 -15.76
N TYR A 109 -3.40 -7.12 -15.93
CA TYR A 109 -4.35 -6.25 -15.23
C TYR A 109 -5.42 -5.66 -16.15
N TYR A 110 -5.07 -5.19 -17.35
CA TYR A 110 -6.03 -4.51 -18.23
C TYR A 110 -6.82 -5.47 -19.12
N ILE A 111 -6.20 -6.50 -19.71
CA ILE A 111 -6.92 -7.47 -20.55
C ILE A 111 -8.03 -8.20 -19.77
N PRO A 112 -7.82 -8.68 -18.53
CA PRO A 112 -8.88 -9.31 -17.76
C PRO A 112 -10.10 -8.42 -17.46
N LEU A 113 -9.96 -7.08 -17.52
CA LEU A 113 -11.10 -6.17 -17.39
C LEU A 113 -12.10 -6.32 -18.55
N GLY A 114 -11.66 -6.77 -19.72
CA GLY A 114 -12.57 -7.14 -20.81
C GLY A 114 -13.55 -8.25 -20.41
N GLY A 115 -13.13 -9.15 -19.51
CA GLY A 115 -13.98 -10.21 -18.95
C GLY A 115 -15.12 -9.69 -18.06
N TRP A 116 -15.07 -8.43 -17.61
CA TRP A 116 -16.16 -7.83 -16.82
C TRP A 116 -17.49 -7.80 -17.56
N VAL A 117 -17.45 -7.86 -18.89
CA VAL A 117 -18.62 -8.04 -19.76
C VAL A 117 -19.48 -9.25 -19.34
N MET A 118 -18.88 -10.31 -18.79
CA MET A 118 -19.60 -11.50 -18.31
C MET A 118 -20.65 -11.18 -17.23
N ALA A 119 -20.43 -10.13 -16.42
CA ALA A 119 -21.38 -9.71 -15.39
C ALA A 119 -22.70 -9.15 -15.95
N PHE A 120 -22.71 -8.75 -17.22
CA PHE A 120 -23.88 -8.16 -17.89
C PHE A 120 -24.57 -9.12 -18.86
N GLN A 121 -24.11 -10.37 -18.90
CA GLN A 121 -24.59 -11.41 -19.79
C GLN A 121 -25.03 -12.63 -18.99
N LYS A 122 -25.88 -13.46 -19.58
CA LYS A 122 -26.10 -14.84 -19.12
C LYS A 122 -24.99 -15.72 -19.70
N TYR A 123 -23.78 -15.52 -19.18
CA TYR A 123 -22.58 -16.08 -19.78
C TYR A 123 -22.57 -17.60 -19.71
N LYS A 124 -22.35 -18.23 -20.86
CA LYS A 124 -22.06 -19.66 -20.96
C LYS A 124 -20.71 -19.82 -21.66
N PRO A 125 -19.73 -20.55 -21.08
CA PRO A 125 -18.43 -20.76 -21.72
C PRO A 125 -18.52 -21.27 -23.16
N GLN A 126 -19.51 -22.10 -23.46
CA GLN A 126 -19.77 -22.65 -24.79
C GLN A 126 -20.06 -21.58 -25.85
N ASN A 127 -20.69 -20.48 -25.47
CA ASN A 127 -21.11 -19.40 -26.37
C ASN A 127 -20.06 -18.29 -26.46
N GLY A 128 -19.04 -18.31 -25.59
CA GLY A 128 -18.04 -17.25 -25.47
C GLY A 128 -18.61 -15.88 -25.06
N LEU A 129 -17.76 -14.86 -25.09
CA LEU A 129 -18.08 -13.49 -24.66
C LEU A 129 -19.00 -12.75 -25.64
N PHE A 130 -18.94 -13.08 -26.93
CA PHE A 130 -19.72 -12.39 -27.97
C PHE A 130 -21.02 -13.11 -28.36
N GLY A 131 -21.19 -14.38 -27.96
CA GLY A 131 -22.39 -15.17 -28.26
C GLY A 131 -23.34 -15.36 -27.07
N SER A 132 -22.98 -14.88 -25.88
CA SER A 132 -23.83 -14.97 -24.69
C SER A 132 -24.89 -13.86 -24.68
N GLU A 133 -26.10 -14.19 -24.24
CA GLU A 133 -27.24 -13.26 -24.19
C GLU A 133 -26.94 -12.09 -23.23
N TRP A 134 -27.09 -10.85 -23.72
CA TRP A 134 -26.94 -9.66 -22.90
C TRP A 134 -28.18 -9.42 -22.06
N VAL A 135 -28.01 -9.40 -20.73
CA VAL A 135 -29.11 -9.29 -19.76
C VAL A 135 -28.98 -8.04 -18.88
N GLY A 136 -28.06 -7.13 -19.20
CA GLY A 136 -27.87 -5.85 -18.52
C GLY A 136 -27.58 -6.01 -17.03
N LEU A 137 -28.36 -5.35 -16.18
CA LEU A 137 -28.15 -5.33 -14.72
C LEU A 137 -28.87 -6.45 -13.97
N SER A 138 -29.55 -7.37 -14.66
CA SER A 138 -30.32 -8.45 -14.01
C SER A 138 -29.49 -9.36 -13.11
N VAL A 139 -28.22 -9.61 -13.44
CA VAL A 139 -27.31 -10.38 -12.58
C VAL A 139 -27.02 -9.62 -11.29
N PHE A 140 -26.84 -8.30 -11.35
CA PHE A 140 -26.65 -7.46 -10.17
C PHE A 140 -27.90 -7.43 -9.28
N GLU A 141 -29.09 -7.32 -9.88
CA GLU A 141 -30.35 -7.41 -9.14
C GLU A 141 -30.50 -8.78 -8.45
N ARG A 142 -30.16 -9.86 -9.15
CA ARG A 142 -30.19 -11.23 -8.60
C ARG A 142 -29.27 -11.38 -7.39
N ILE A 143 -28.02 -10.93 -7.47
CA ILE A 143 -27.09 -11.04 -6.32
C ILE A 143 -27.52 -10.14 -5.16
N LEU A 144 -28.01 -8.92 -5.43
CA LEU A 144 -28.41 -7.99 -4.36
C LEU A 144 -29.64 -8.48 -3.60
N ASN A 145 -30.53 -9.23 -4.27
CA ASN A 145 -31.70 -9.86 -3.66
C ASN A 145 -31.42 -11.25 -3.04
N ASP A 146 -30.21 -11.80 -3.23
CA ASP A 146 -29.82 -13.08 -2.65
C ASP A 146 -29.42 -12.91 -1.16
N LYS A 147 -30.15 -13.60 -0.27
CA LYS A 147 -29.87 -13.60 1.18
C LYS A 147 -28.48 -14.13 1.51
N SER A 148 -27.98 -15.11 0.75
CA SER A 148 -26.62 -15.63 0.91
C SER A 148 -25.59 -14.57 0.58
N PHE A 149 -25.79 -13.82 -0.52
CA PHE A 149 -24.88 -12.73 -0.91
C PHE A 149 -24.87 -11.60 0.13
N GLN A 150 -26.04 -11.18 0.61
CA GLN A 150 -26.15 -10.15 1.66
C GLN A 150 -25.40 -10.55 2.94
N LEU A 151 -25.48 -11.83 3.31
CA LEU A 151 -24.78 -12.38 4.47
C LEU A 151 -23.26 -12.36 4.29
N VAL A 152 -22.74 -12.83 3.15
CA VAL A 152 -21.29 -12.83 2.91
C VAL A 152 -20.75 -11.42 2.69
N PHE A 153 -21.56 -10.49 2.17
CA PHE A 153 -21.22 -9.07 2.09
C PHE A 153 -21.08 -8.47 3.49
N ARG A 154 -22.04 -8.70 4.39
CA ARG A 154 -21.94 -8.28 5.80
C ARG A 154 -20.67 -8.82 6.44
N ASN A 155 -20.39 -10.11 6.27
CA ASN A 155 -19.20 -10.75 6.86
C ASN A 155 -17.90 -10.14 6.30
N THR A 156 -17.84 -9.91 4.99
CA THR A 156 -16.68 -9.29 4.33
C THR A 156 -16.47 -7.87 4.83
N LEU A 157 -17.52 -7.06 4.94
CA LEU A 157 -17.41 -5.69 5.43
C LEU A 157 -17.02 -5.65 6.92
N ALA A 158 -17.68 -6.47 7.75
CA ALA A 158 -17.39 -6.54 9.18
C ALA A 158 -15.94 -6.98 9.43
N MET A 159 -15.48 -8.04 8.77
CA MET A 159 -14.10 -8.51 8.90
C MET A 159 -13.08 -7.53 8.34
N GLY A 160 -13.42 -6.80 7.27
CA GLY A 160 -12.56 -5.76 6.72
C GLY A 160 -12.33 -4.64 7.72
N ILE A 161 -13.40 -4.17 8.36
CA ILE A 161 -13.33 -3.13 9.40
C ILE A 161 -12.59 -3.65 10.64
N ILE A 162 -12.91 -4.86 11.11
CA ILE A 162 -12.24 -5.46 12.28
C ILE A 162 -10.74 -5.59 12.02
N ASN A 163 -10.34 -6.16 10.89
CA ASN A 163 -8.93 -6.30 10.54
C ASN A 163 -8.26 -4.93 10.41
N LEU A 164 -8.88 -3.97 9.73
CA LEU A 164 -8.33 -2.63 9.59
C LEU A 164 -8.08 -1.97 10.95
N VAL A 165 -9.10 -1.93 11.81
CA VAL A 165 -9.01 -1.27 13.12
C VAL A 165 -7.99 -1.97 14.01
N LEU A 166 -8.05 -3.29 14.12
CA LEU A 166 -7.13 -4.05 14.95
C LEU A 166 -5.70 -3.97 14.44
N SER A 167 -5.44 -4.18 13.14
CA SER A 167 -4.10 -4.12 12.57
C SER A 167 -3.46 -2.74 12.76
N PHE A 168 -4.21 -1.64 12.59
CA PHE A 168 -3.69 -0.29 12.85
C PHE A 168 -3.42 -0.04 14.32
N ALA A 169 -4.39 -0.33 15.19
CA ALA A 169 -4.27 -0.10 16.62
C ALA A 169 -3.07 -0.85 17.22
N PHE A 170 -2.92 -2.13 16.87
CA PHE A 170 -1.83 -2.96 17.36
C PHE A 170 -0.48 -2.62 16.72
N ALA A 171 -0.41 -2.34 15.41
CA ALA A 171 0.87 -2.00 14.77
C ALA A 171 1.42 -0.66 15.27
N ILE A 172 0.57 0.37 15.40
CA ILE A 172 0.97 1.68 15.93
C ILE A 172 1.30 1.55 17.41
N GLY A 173 0.42 0.92 18.20
CA GLY A 173 0.66 0.70 19.63
C GLY A 173 1.96 -0.05 19.90
N PHE A 174 2.22 -1.13 19.15
CA PHE A 174 3.46 -1.88 19.23
C PHE A 174 4.68 -1.03 18.84
N ALA A 175 4.60 -0.24 17.76
CA ALA A 175 5.68 0.65 17.36
C ALA A 175 6.02 1.69 18.44
N LEU A 176 5.00 2.30 19.05
CA LEU A 176 5.18 3.29 20.13
C LEU A 176 5.80 2.65 21.38
N LEU A 177 5.30 1.50 21.82
CA LEU A 177 5.84 0.77 22.97
C LEU A 177 7.29 0.31 22.72
N LEU A 178 7.56 -0.20 21.53
CA LEU A 178 8.89 -0.68 21.15
C LEU A 178 9.89 0.47 20.99
N ASN A 179 9.42 1.66 20.60
CA ASN A 179 10.25 2.86 20.57
C ASN A 179 10.79 3.21 21.96
N GLU A 180 9.98 3.05 23.01
CA GLU A 180 10.33 3.36 24.40
C GLU A 180 11.35 2.39 25.03
N VAL A 181 11.60 1.24 24.39
CA VAL A 181 12.58 0.24 24.87
C VAL A 181 14.00 0.78 24.71
N ARG A 182 14.62 1.16 25.84
CA ARG A 182 15.98 1.74 25.89
C ARG A 182 17.09 0.74 25.58
N LEU A 183 16.94 -0.51 26.05
CA LEU A 183 17.99 -1.52 25.93
C LEU A 183 17.97 -2.13 24.53
N ARG A 184 19.10 -2.01 23.82
CA ARG A 184 19.26 -2.50 22.44
C ARG A 184 18.99 -4.00 22.30
N ARG A 185 19.47 -4.84 23.22
CA ARG A 185 19.32 -6.30 23.15
C ARG A 185 17.85 -6.75 23.30
N PRO A 186 17.12 -6.36 24.36
CA PRO A 186 15.68 -6.63 24.46
C PRO A 186 14.88 -6.08 23.28
N LYS A 187 15.16 -4.85 22.82
CA LYS A 187 14.46 -4.26 21.67
C LYS A 187 14.62 -5.12 20.42
N LYS A 188 15.86 -5.54 20.11
CA LYS A 188 16.14 -6.41 18.96
C LYS A 188 15.48 -7.79 19.10
N PHE A 189 15.47 -8.37 20.31
CA PHE A 189 14.80 -9.64 20.56
C PHE A 189 13.29 -9.55 20.31
N VAL A 190 12.63 -8.54 20.89
CA VAL A 190 11.19 -8.31 20.69
C VAL A 190 10.87 -8.08 19.22
N GLN A 191 11.66 -7.29 18.50
CA GLN A 191 11.50 -7.11 17.05
C GLN A 191 11.58 -8.45 16.31
N THR A 192 12.64 -9.22 16.50
CA THR A 192 12.82 -10.49 15.78
C THR A 192 11.67 -11.46 16.06
N VAL A 193 11.28 -11.62 17.33
CA VAL A 193 10.18 -12.53 17.71
C VAL A 193 8.85 -12.07 17.15
N SER A 194 8.54 -10.77 17.23
CA SER A 194 7.28 -10.23 16.73
C SER A 194 7.20 -10.18 15.20
N TYR A 195 8.32 -10.15 14.49
CA TYR A 195 8.35 -10.08 13.02
C TYR A 195 8.27 -11.47 12.39
N LEU A 196 8.71 -12.52 13.11
CA LEU A 196 8.76 -13.90 12.61
C LEU A 196 7.40 -14.45 12.11
N PRO A 197 6.26 -14.24 12.79
CA PRO A 197 4.97 -14.80 12.38
C PRO A 197 4.52 -14.38 10.96
N HIS A 198 4.93 -13.21 10.49
CA HIS A 198 4.60 -12.72 9.16
C HIS A 198 5.05 -13.70 8.06
N PHE A 199 6.20 -14.36 8.27
CA PHE A 199 6.77 -15.29 7.30
C PHE A 199 6.10 -16.67 7.27
N LEU A 200 5.23 -16.99 8.21
CA LEU A 200 4.50 -18.26 8.22
C LEU A 200 3.40 -18.27 7.15
N SER A 201 3.19 -19.38 6.45
CA SER A 201 2.02 -19.47 5.55
C SER A 201 0.72 -19.53 6.35
N TRP A 202 -0.38 -19.01 5.78
CA TRP A 202 -1.68 -19.04 6.48
C TRP A 202 -2.17 -20.44 6.80
N ILE A 203 -1.85 -21.45 5.98
CA ILE A 203 -2.19 -22.85 6.27
C ILE A 203 -1.54 -23.34 7.57
N ILE A 204 -0.27 -22.99 7.81
CA ILE A 204 0.43 -23.33 9.07
C ILE A 204 -0.19 -22.57 10.24
N VAL A 205 -0.44 -21.27 10.05
CA VAL A 205 -1.06 -20.42 11.08
C VAL A 205 -2.42 -20.96 11.49
N VAL A 206 -3.26 -21.36 10.53
CA VAL A 206 -4.55 -22.00 10.81
C VAL A 206 -4.38 -23.31 11.57
N GLY A 207 -3.39 -24.14 11.23
CA GLY A 207 -3.07 -25.35 12.00
C GLY A 207 -2.77 -25.03 13.47
N ILE A 208 -1.89 -24.05 13.72
CA ILE A 208 -1.54 -23.60 15.07
C ILE A 208 -2.78 -23.11 15.83
N ILE A 209 -3.63 -22.29 15.20
CA ILE A 209 -4.85 -21.77 15.82
C ILE A 209 -5.83 -22.89 16.17
N ARG A 210 -6.00 -23.88 15.27
CA ARG A 210 -6.86 -25.04 15.52
C ARG A 210 -6.37 -25.88 16.70
N ASP A 211 -5.07 -26.13 16.80
CA ASP A 211 -4.46 -26.84 17.93
C ASP A 211 -4.61 -26.04 19.23
N MET A 212 -4.24 -24.76 19.22
CA MET A 212 -4.27 -23.91 20.42
C MET A 212 -5.68 -23.74 20.98
N LEU A 213 -6.70 -23.67 20.11
CA LEU A 213 -8.11 -23.51 20.47
C LEU A 213 -8.88 -24.85 20.48
N SER A 214 -8.18 -25.98 20.41
CA SER A 214 -8.78 -27.31 20.50
C SER A 214 -9.51 -27.49 21.85
N MET A 215 -10.63 -28.20 21.83
CA MET A 215 -11.42 -28.45 23.05
C MET A 215 -10.70 -29.43 23.99
N ASP A 216 -10.05 -30.47 23.44
CA ASP A 216 -9.55 -31.60 24.22
C ASP A 216 -8.16 -31.35 24.81
N HIS A 217 -7.28 -30.65 24.06
CA HIS A 217 -5.86 -30.46 24.41
C HIS A 217 -5.35 -29.07 24.01
N GLY A 218 -6.26 -28.11 23.83
CA GLY A 218 -5.88 -26.75 23.46
C GLY A 218 -5.31 -25.99 24.65
N ILE A 219 -4.08 -25.51 24.53
CA ILE A 219 -3.39 -24.73 25.57
C ILE A 219 -4.22 -23.53 26.06
N VAL A 220 -5.02 -22.92 25.18
CA VAL A 220 -5.89 -21.80 25.55
C VAL A 220 -7.00 -22.26 26.51
N ASN A 221 -7.62 -23.40 26.25
CA ASN A 221 -8.63 -23.97 27.14
C ASN A 221 -8.01 -24.35 28.50
N GLU A 222 -6.85 -25.01 28.49
CA GLU A 222 -6.15 -25.39 29.73
C GLU A 222 -5.86 -24.17 30.60
N ILE A 223 -5.32 -23.09 30.02
CA ILE A 223 -5.03 -21.86 30.74
C ILE A 223 -6.31 -21.22 31.30
N LEU A 224 -7.37 -21.11 30.49
CA LEU A 224 -8.60 -20.43 30.89
C LEU A 224 -9.37 -21.17 31.97
N VAL A 225 -9.39 -22.51 31.94
CA VAL A 225 -9.99 -23.34 32.98
C VAL A 225 -9.16 -23.30 34.25
N ASN A 226 -7.84 -23.40 34.16
CA ASN A 226 -6.95 -23.33 35.33
C ASN A 226 -6.98 -21.96 36.03
N LEU A 227 -7.21 -20.89 35.29
CA LEU A 227 -7.39 -19.54 35.85
C LEU A 227 -8.81 -19.29 36.40
N GLY A 228 -9.72 -20.27 36.29
CA GLY A 228 -11.10 -20.14 36.74
C GLY A 228 -11.93 -19.13 35.93
N ILE A 229 -11.50 -18.77 34.71
CA ILE A 229 -12.23 -17.87 33.81
C ILE A 229 -13.42 -18.61 33.19
N PHE A 230 -13.25 -19.92 32.93
CA PHE A 230 -14.32 -20.80 32.47
C PHE A 230 -14.43 -22.03 33.38
N ASP A 231 -15.67 -22.46 33.62
CA ASP A 231 -15.97 -23.66 34.42
C ASP A 231 -15.61 -24.98 33.72
N GLY A 232 -15.26 -24.92 32.43
CA GLY A 232 -14.88 -26.08 31.63
C GLY A 232 -14.37 -25.70 30.23
N PRO A 233 -13.85 -26.68 29.48
CA PRO A 233 -13.28 -26.43 28.15
C PRO A 233 -14.33 -25.90 27.17
N VAL A 234 -13.97 -24.88 26.40
CA VAL A 234 -14.84 -24.22 25.43
C VAL A 234 -14.50 -24.68 24.02
N ASN A 235 -15.51 -25.15 23.29
CA ASN A 235 -15.39 -25.35 21.86
C ASN A 235 -15.58 -24.03 21.11
N PHE A 236 -14.47 -23.31 20.89
CA PHE A 236 -14.45 -22.00 20.22
C PHE A 236 -15.02 -22.07 18.79
N PHE A 237 -14.75 -23.16 18.06
CA PHE A 237 -15.19 -23.35 16.67
C PHE A 237 -16.66 -23.75 16.54
N SER A 238 -17.37 -24.01 17.64
CA SER A 238 -18.82 -24.26 17.65
C SER A 238 -19.64 -23.01 17.96
N LYS A 239 -18.99 -21.86 18.20
CA LYS A 239 -19.67 -20.60 18.57
C LYS A 239 -19.40 -19.51 17.52
N PRO A 240 -20.38 -19.19 16.65
CA PRO A 240 -20.22 -18.17 15.60
C PRO A 240 -19.77 -16.79 16.11
N SER A 241 -20.14 -16.41 17.34
CA SER A 241 -19.76 -15.12 17.94
C SER A 241 -18.25 -14.93 18.10
N TRP A 242 -17.48 -16.03 18.24
CA TRP A 242 -16.04 -15.97 18.43
C TRP A 242 -15.28 -15.89 17.11
N PHE A 243 -15.88 -16.32 16.01
CA PHE A 243 -15.19 -16.55 14.76
C PHE A 243 -14.45 -15.30 14.24
N TRP A 244 -15.12 -14.13 14.21
CA TRP A 244 -14.48 -12.89 13.77
C TRP A 244 -13.31 -12.45 14.67
N TRP A 245 -13.43 -12.67 15.98
CA TRP A 245 -12.36 -12.34 16.92
C TRP A 245 -11.18 -13.29 16.78
N ILE A 246 -11.43 -14.59 16.59
CA ILE A 246 -10.38 -15.57 16.31
C ILE A 246 -9.60 -15.13 15.07
N VAL A 247 -10.28 -14.85 13.96
CA VAL A 247 -9.63 -14.42 12.71
C VAL A 247 -8.91 -13.08 12.88
N GLY A 248 -9.55 -12.09 13.53
CA GLY A 248 -8.96 -10.76 13.75
C GLY A 248 -7.69 -10.81 14.60
N PHE A 249 -7.72 -11.51 15.74
CA PHE A 249 -6.53 -11.65 16.59
C PHE A 249 -5.45 -12.54 15.98
N SER A 250 -5.83 -13.50 15.15
CA SER A 250 -4.88 -14.29 14.36
C SER A 250 -4.11 -13.41 13.37
N ASN A 251 -4.80 -12.48 12.70
CA ASN A 251 -4.18 -11.47 11.85
C ASN A 251 -3.27 -10.55 12.67
N VAL A 252 -3.74 -10.03 13.81
CA VAL A 252 -2.92 -9.21 14.72
C VAL A 252 -1.63 -9.94 15.11
N TRP A 253 -1.72 -11.19 15.58
CA TRP A 253 -0.54 -11.96 15.96
C TRP A 253 0.44 -12.15 14.80
N LYS A 254 -0.10 -12.44 13.61
CA LYS A 254 0.71 -12.69 12.42
C LYS A 254 1.39 -11.43 11.87
N GLU A 255 0.69 -10.30 11.83
CA GLU A 255 1.06 -9.14 11.03
C GLU A 255 1.54 -7.92 11.83
N THR A 256 1.25 -7.84 13.13
CA THR A 256 1.55 -6.63 13.94
C THR A 256 3.02 -6.22 13.88
N GLY A 257 3.92 -7.19 14.06
CA GLY A 257 5.35 -6.91 14.05
C GLY A 257 5.81 -6.35 12.70
N TRP A 258 5.43 -7.00 11.60
CA TRP A 258 5.78 -6.55 10.26
C TRP A 258 5.20 -5.15 9.95
N ASN A 259 3.92 -4.95 10.22
CA ASN A 259 3.25 -3.67 9.98
C ASN A 259 3.83 -2.53 10.83
N SER A 260 4.37 -2.85 12.01
CA SER A 260 5.02 -1.85 12.88
C SER A 260 6.33 -1.28 12.32
N ILE A 261 6.98 -1.96 11.38
CA ILE A 261 8.29 -1.56 10.84
C ILE A 261 8.22 -0.17 10.22
N ILE A 262 7.18 0.09 9.42
CA ILE A 262 7.02 1.39 8.74
C ILE A 262 6.78 2.50 9.77
N TYR A 263 5.98 2.24 10.80
CA TYR A 263 5.75 3.19 11.89
C TYR A 263 7.03 3.46 12.68
N LEU A 264 7.82 2.44 13.01
CA LEU A 264 9.12 2.60 13.66
C LEU A 264 10.09 3.44 12.81
N ALA A 265 10.14 3.19 11.50
CA ALA A 265 10.96 3.97 10.58
C ALA A 265 10.52 5.45 10.56
N ALA A 266 9.21 5.71 10.53
CA ALA A 266 8.67 7.07 10.62
C ALA A 266 9.01 7.76 11.95
N ILE A 267 8.92 7.05 13.07
CA ILE A 267 9.30 7.59 14.39
C ILE A 267 10.78 7.99 14.39
N THR A 268 11.67 7.19 13.80
CA THR A 268 13.10 7.50 13.74
C THR A 268 13.45 8.71 12.88
N ALA A 269 12.54 9.17 12.01
CA ALA A 269 12.73 10.35 11.18
C ALA A 269 12.35 11.66 11.90
N ILE A 270 11.73 11.60 13.08
CA ILE A 270 11.35 12.78 13.86
C ILE A 270 12.61 13.46 14.42
N ASN A 271 12.71 14.79 14.29
CA ASN A 271 13.83 15.57 14.81
C ASN A 271 13.97 15.38 16.35
N PRO A 272 15.14 14.94 16.85
CA PRO A 272 15.40 14.80 18.28
C PRO A 272 15.14 16.06 19.11
N GLU A 273 15.32 17.25 18.54
CA GLU A 273 15.10 18.54 19.23
C GLU A 273 13.66 18.67 19.75
N MET A 274 12.68 18.09 19.07
CA MET A 274 11.28 18.08 19.51
C MET A 274 11.10 17.29 20.82
N TYR A 275 11.85 16.20 20.97
CA TYR A 275 11.81 15.38 22.19
C TYR A 275 12.57 16.04 23.33
N GLU A 276 13.64 16.77 23.04
CA GLU A 276 14.43 17.52 24.02
C GLU A 276 13.64 18.72 24.55
N ALA A 277 13.06 19.53 23.66
CA ALA A 277 12.18 20.65 24.03
C ALA A 277 11.01 20.19 24.91
N ALA A 278 10.30 19.12 24.50
CA ALA A 278 9.23 18.57 25.33
C ALA A 278 9.73 18.06 26.70
N SER A 279 10.97 17.57 26.79
CA SER A 279 11.55 17.15 28.07
C SER A 279 11.90 18.35 28.97
N LEU A 280 12.30 19.49 28.40
CA LEU A 280 12.51 20.74 29.12
C LEU A 280 11.20 21.31 29.67
N ASP A 281 10.09 21.14 28.94
CA ASP A 281 8.73 21.49 29.38
C ASP A 281 8.13 20.49 30.40
N GLY A 282 8.91 19.50 30.85
CA GLY A 282 8.49 18.52 31.86
C GLY A 282 7.65 17.36 31.32
N ALA A 283 7.57 17.16 30.00
CA ALA A 283 6.81 16.06 29.42
C ALA A 283 7.48 14.70 29.72
N GLY A 284 6.76 13.84 30.45
CA GLY A 284 7.11 12.43 30.63
C GLY A 284 7.04 11.63 29.32
N ARG A 285 7.35 10.33 29.39
CA ARG A 285 7.35 9.44 28.20
C ARG A 285 6.02 9.40 27.46
N PHE A 286 4.92 9.21 28.20
CA PHE A 286 3.57 9.23 27.62
C PHE A 286 3.22 10.62 27.07
N GLY A 287 3.68 11.69 27.72
CA GLY A 287 3.52 13.06 27.21
C GLY A 287 4.19 13.23 25.85
N LYS A 288 5.44 12.79 25.70
CA LYS A 288 6.17 12.82 24.43
C LYS A 288 5.55 11.90 23.38
N MET A 289 5.07 10.73 23.78
CA MET A 289 4.38 9.81 22.88
C MET A 289 3.12 10.45 22.26
N TRP A 290 2.30 11.10 23.08
CA TRP A 290 1.03 11.69 22.66
C TRP A 290 1.18 13.01 21.90
N HIS A 291 2.15 13.86 22.30
CA HIS A 291 2.28 15.22 21.78
C HIS A 291 3.42 15.41 20.77
N VAL A 292 4.38 14.48 20.70
CA VAL A 292 5.51 14.55 19.76
C VAL A 292 5.45 13.38 18.78
N THR A 293 5.50 12.14 19.29
CA THR A 293 5.63 10.95 18.44
C THR A 293 4.39 10.72 17.57
N LEU A 294 3.21 10.63 18.17
CA LEU A 294 1.97 10.32 17.45
C LEU A 294 1.59 11.40 16.43
N PRO A 295 1.69 12.72 16.74
CA PRO A 295 1.53 13.77 15.74
C PRO A 295 2.63 13.74 14.67
N GLY A 296 3.88 13.42 15.04
CA GLY A 296 5.00 13.35 14.10
C GLY A 296 4.88 12.24 13.04
N ILE A 297 4.26 11.11 13.37
CA ILE A 297 4.01 10.02 12.41
C ILE A 297 2.62 10.03 11.77
N ARG A 298 1.81 11.05 12.09
CA ARG A 298 0.44 11.15 11.59
C ARG A 298 0.34 11.10 10.06
N PRO A 299 1.19 11.80 9.27
CA PRO A 299 1.15 11.69 7.81
C PRO A 299 1.34 10.25 7.32
N THR A 300 2.26 9.50 7.93
CA THR A 300 2.50 8.08 7.62
C THR A 300 1.28 7.21 7.94
N ILE A 301 0.63 7.44 9.09
CA ILE A 301 -0.60 6.73 9.47
C ILE A 301 -1.69 6.94 8.41
N PHE A 302 -1.90 8.18 7.95
CA PHE A 302 -2.93 8.48 6.96
C PHE A 302 -2.61 7.88 5.59
N ILE A 303 -1.36 7.95 5.12
CA ILE A 303 -0.96 7.33 3.85
C ILE A 303 -1.20 5.81 3.90
N LEU A 304 -0.76 5.15 4.97
CA LEU A 304 -0.96 3.71 5.12
C LEU A 304 -2.44 3.37 5.26
N LEU A 305 -3.23 4.18 5.96
CA LEU A 305 -4.68 3.98 6.09
C LEU A 305 -5.34 4.00 4.71
N LEU A 306 -5.00 4.98 3.87
CA LEU A 306 -5.55 5.10 2.52
C LEU A 306 -5.19 3.90 1.64
N ILE A 307 -3.93 3.45 1.68
CA ILE A 307 -3.46 2.27 0.93
C ILE A 307 -4.18 1.00 1.40
N ASN A 308 -4.30 0.81 2.71
CA ASN A 308 -4.94 -0.38 3.28
C ASN A 308 -6.45 -0.39 3.07
N LEU A 309 -7.10 0.78 3.02
CA LEU A 309 -8.54 0.85 2.81
C LEU A 309 -8.95 0.38 1.41
N GLY A 310 -8.11 0.57 0.39
CA GLY A 310 -8.35 -0.01 -0.93
C GLY A 310 -8.39 -1.54 -0.92
N ASN A 311 -7.76 -2.17 0.08
CA ASN A 311 -7.71 -3.60 0.29
C ASN A 311 -8.64 -4.08 1.41
N VAL A 312 -9.49 -3.21 1.98
CA VAL A 312 -10.29 -3.53 3.18
C VAL A 312 -11.25 -4.71 2.98
N LEU A 313 -11.75 -4.90 1.76
CA LEU A 313 -12.63 -6.02 1.43
C LEU A 313 -11.87 -7.32 1.12
N ASN A 314 -10.54 -7.28 1.03
CA ASN A 314 -9.68 -8.46 0.88
C ASN A 314 -9.34 -9.05 2.25
N VAL A 315 -10.34 -9.62 2.91
CA VAL A 315 -10.31 -9.98 4.35
C VAL A 315 -9.56 -11.27 4.71
N GLY A 316 -8.68 -11.76 3.83
CA GLY A 316 -7.92 -13.00 4.03
C GLY A 316 -8.74 -14.25 3.68
N PHE A 317 -8.89 -14.53 2.38
CA PHE A 317 -9.58 -15.72 1.88
C PHE A 317 -9.12 -17.02 2.58
N GLU A 318 -7.81 -17.22 2.71
CA GLU A 318 -7.23 -18.46 3.23
C GLU A 318 -7.65 -18.75 4.67
N VAL A 319 -7.49 -17.78 5.59
CA VAL A 319 -7.84 -17.97 7.00
C VAL A 319 -9.34 -18.21 7.19
N GLN A 320 -10.16 -17.47 6.44
CA GLN A 320 -11.62 -17.61 6.46
C GLN A 320 -12.03 -19.01 5.97
N TYR A 321 -11.51 -19.41 4.81
CA TYR A 321 -11.81 -20.67 4.17
C TYR A 321 -11.35 -21.87 5.01
N LEU A 322 -10.12 -21.81 5.54
CA LEU A 322 -9.52 -22.90 6.29
C LEU A 322 -10.07 -23.03 7.72
N LEU A 323 -10.57 -21.96 8.35
CA LEU A 323 -11.23 -22.04 9.66
C LEU A 323 -12.75 -22.30 9.58
N THR A 324 -13.33 -22.26 8.38
CA THR A 324 -14.75 -22.52 8.18
C THR A 324 -15.10 -23.97 8.54
N ASN A 325 -16.27 -24.15 9.16
CA ASN A 325 -16.94 -25.43 9.36
C ASN A 325 -18.46 -25.23 9.24
N GLY A 326 -19.24 -26.32 9.30
CA GLY A 326 -20.69 -26.27 9.13
C GLY A 326 -21.45 -25.37 10.12
N ILE A 327 -20.91 -25.16 11.33
CA ILE A 327 -21.54 -24.36 12.39
C ILE A 327 -21.27 -22.86 12.20
N VAL A 328 -20.04 -22.49 11.84
CA VAL A 328 -19.63 -21.07 11.70
C VAL A 328 -19.79 -20.51 10.29
N LYS A 329 -20.28 -21.31 9.33
CA LYS A 329 -20.45 -20.94 7.92
C LYS A 329 -21.13 -19.57 7.72
N SER A 330 -22.16 -19.27 8.53
CA SER A 330 -22.93 -18.03 8.46
C SER A 330 -22.15 -16.75 8.81
N VAL A 331 -20.98 -16.88 9.46
CA VAL A 331 -20.11 -15.76 9.83
C VAL A 331 -18.74 -15.84 9.16
N SER A 332 -18.35 -17.01 8.65
CA SER A 332 -17.04 -17.25 8.06
C SER A 332 -16.99 -17.07 6.55
N GLU A 333 -18.11 -17.27 5.85
CA GLU A 333 -18.13 -17.08 4.39
C GLU A 333 -18.06 -15.60 4.03
N THR A 334 -17.16 -15.29 3.10
CA THR A 334 -16.91 -13.96 2.54
C THR A 334 -17.25 -13.95 1.05
N ILE A 335 -17.26 -12.76 0.44
CA ILE A 335 -17.52 -12.63 -1.01
C ILE A 335 -16.57 -13.52 -1.82
N ASP A 336 -15.30 -13.60 -1.44
CA ASP A 336 -14.29 -14.39 -2.17
C ASP A 336 -14.60 -15.90 -2.12
N ILE A 337 -15.04 -16.41 -0.95
CA ILE A 337 -15.45 -17.81 -0.81
C ILE A 337 -16.73 -18.08 -1.59
N TRP A 338 -17.67 -17.14 -1.56
CA TRP A 338 -18.93 -17.25 -2.29
C TRP A 338 -18.72 -17.24 -3.81
N VAL A 339 -17.82 -16.38 -4.31
CA VAL A 339 -17.41 -16.35 -5.72
C VAL A 339 -16.69 -17.63 -6.12
N LEU A 340 -15.83 -18.18 -5.25
CA LEU A 340 -15.20 -19.47 -5.49
C LEU A 340 -16.25 -20.57 -5.65
N TYR A 341 -17.24 -20.62 -4.76
CA TYR A 341 -18.27 -21.67 -4.79
C TYR A 341 -19.22 -21.52 -5.98
N TRP A 342 -19.85 -20.36 -6.15
CA TRP A 342 -20.88 -20.15 -7.18
C TRP A 342 -20.31 -19.78 -8.55
N GLY A 343 -19.30 -18.91 -8.56
CA GLY A 343 -18.69 -18.44 -9.80
C GLY A 343 -17.87 -19.51 -10.50
N ILE A 344 -16.96 -20.13 -9.75
CA ILE A 344 -16.04 -21.13 -10.28
C ILE A 344 -16.59 -22.55 -10.10
N GLY A 345 -16.99 -22.91 -8.88
CA GLY A 345 -17.43 -24.26 -8.53
C GLY A 345 -18.72 -24.70 -9.24
N GLN A 346 -19.71 -23.81 -9.34
CA GLN A 346 -20.97 -24.06 -10.05
C GLN A 346 -20.96 -23.56 -11.51
N GLY A 347 -19.89 -22.89 -11.95
CA GLY A 347 -19.73 -22.38 -13.30
C GLY A 347 -20.63 -21.17 -13.66
N ASP A 348 -21.22 -20.47 -12.68
CA ASP A 348 -21.93 -19.21 -12.92
C ASP A 348 -20.93 -18.02 -12.92
N PHE A 349 -20.09 -17.96 -13.96
CA PHE A 349 -19.09 -16.91 -14.11
C PHE A 349 -19.67 -15.50 -14.11
N SER A 350 -20.93 -15.34 -14.55
CA SER A 350 -21.64 -14.05 -14.51
C SER A 350 -21.82 -13.57 -13.07
N ILE A 351 -22.28 -14.45 -12.17
CA ILE A 351 -22.38 -14.15 -10.74
C ILE A 351 -21.01 -13.82 -10.14
N GLY A 352 -20.01 -14.67 -10.41
CA GLY A 352 -18.66 -14.47 -9.86
C GLY A 352 -18.08 -13.13 -10.26
N THR A 353 -18.22 -12.77 -11.55
CA THR A 353 -17.76 -11.48 -12.08
C THR A 353 -18.55 -10.32 -11.48
N ALA A 354 -19.89 -10.40 -11.40
CA ALA A 354 -20.73 -9.34 -10.85
C ALA A 354 -20.42 -9.06 -9.37
N ALA A 355 -20.22 -10.10 -8.57
CA ALA A 355 -19.82 -9.96 -7.17
C ALA A 355 -18.43 -9.34 -7.02
N GLY A 356 -17.48 -9.69 -7.90
CA GLY A 356 -16.16 -9.05 -7.96
C GLY A 356 -16.25 -7.55 -8.28
N ILE A 357 -17.04 -7.17 -9.30
CA ILE A 357 -17.30 -5.76 -9.64
C ILE A 357 -17.94 -5.03 -8.47
N PHE A 358 -18.95 -5.62 -7.85
CA PHE A 358 -19.60 -5.04 -6.67
C PHE A 358 -18.60 -4.78 -5.54
N LYS A 359 -17.74 -5.77 -5.23
CA LYS A 359 -16.65 -5.62 -4.25
C LYS A 359 -15.73 -4.45 -4.63
N SER A 360 -15.30 -4.34 -5.88
CA SER A 360 -14.45 -3.22 -6.35
C SER A 360 -15.13 -1.86 -6.21
N VAL A 361 -16.41 -1.74 -6.54
CA VAL A 361 -17.17 -0.49 -6.40
C VAL A 361 -17.24 -0.05 -4.94
N ILE A 362 -17.54 -0.96 -4.02
CA ILE A 362 -17.57 -0.65 -2.58
C ILE A 362 -16.18 -0.25 -2.08
N ALA A 363 -15.12 -0.95 -2.49
CA ALA A 363 -13.75 -0.58 -2.13
C ALA A 363 -13.39 0.84 -2.60
N ILE A 364 -13.78 1.20 -3.83
CA ILE A 364 -13.58 2.55 -4.37
C ILE A 364 -14.34 3.59 -3.54
N ILE A 365 -15.61 3.34 -3.20
CA ILE A 365 -16.40 4.23 -2.33
C ILE A 365 -15.69 4.45 -0.98
N LEU A 366 -15.21 3.39 -0.35
CA LEU A 366 -14.47 3.47 0.91
C LEU A 366 -13.20 4.31 0.77
N ILE A 367 -12.42 4.12 -0.30
CA ILE A 367 -11.23 4.94 -0.60
C ILE A 367 -11.60 6.43 -0.72
N PHE A 368 -12.67 6.76 -1.45
CA PHE A 368 -13.10 8.15 -1.59
C PHE A 368 -13.53 8.75 -0.25
N LEU A 369 -14.24 8.00 0.59
CA LEU A 369 -14.64 8.44 1.94
C LEU A 369 -13.41 8.72 2.81
N ALA A 370 -12.40 7.85 2.79
CA ALA A 370 -11.19 8.08 3.57
C ALA A 370 -10.29 9.17 3.01
N ASN A 371 -10.19 9.33 1.69
CA ASN A 371 -9.49 10.48 1.10
C ASN A 371 -10.17 11.80 1.52
N GLY A 372 -11.52 11.79 1.61
CA GLY A 372 -12.30 12.88 2.18
C GLY A 372 -11.97 13.14 3.67
N ALA A 373 -11.88 12.09 4.48
CA ALA A 373 -11.51 12.19 5.90
C ALA A 373 -10.08 12.72 6.09
N ALA A 374 -9.11 12.25 5.30
CA ALA A 374 -7.73 12.75 5.30
C ALA A 374 -7.69 14.24 4.96
N LYS A 375 -8.47 14.67 3.96
CA LYS A 375 -8.63 16.08 3.60
C LYS A 375 -9.19 16.92 4.75
N ALA A 376 -10.21 16.43 5.45
CA ALA A 376 -10.79 17.13 6.59
C ALA A 376 -9.79 17.24 7.77
N ALA A 377 -8.93 16.24 7.91
CA ALA A 377 -7.87 16.18 8.91
C ALA A 377 -6.64 17.05 8.55
N GLY A 378 -6.56 17.62 7.34
CA GLY A 378 -5.44 18.47 6.90
C GLY A 378 -4.22 17.72 6.37
N GLU A 379 -4.35 16.42 6.09
CA GLU A 379 -3.23 15.54 5.71
C GLU A 379 -3.04 15.39 4.19
N GLU A 380 -1.90 14.81 3.80
CA GLU A 380 -1.61 14.47 2.41
C GLU A 380 -2.67 13.52 1.82
N ARG A 381 -2.92 13.68 0.52
CA ARG A 381 -4.00 13.00 -0.22
C ARG A 381 -3.43 12.08 -1.28
N LEU A 382 -4.19 11.04 -1.64
CA LEU A 382 -3.88 10.22 -2.82
C LEU A 382 -4.15 10.98 -4.12
N PHE A 383 -5.19 11.83 -4.14
CA PHE A 383 -5.60 12.66 -5.28
C PHE A 383 -6.38 13.90 -4.81
#